data_AF-A0A838G8X7-F1
#
_entry.id   AF-A0A838G8X7-F1
#
_cell.length_a   1.000
_cell.length_b   1.000
_cell.length_c   1.000
_cell.angle_alpha   90.00
_cell.angle_beta   90.00
_cell.angle_gamma   90.00
#
_symmetry.space_group_name_H-M   'P 1'
#
loop_
_entity.id
_entity.type
_entity.pdbx_description
1 polymer ?
#
loop_
_entity_poly.entity_id
_entity_poly.type
_entity_poly.pdbx_seq_one_letter_code
_entity_poly.pdbx_strand_id
1 'polypeptide(L)'
;RVPLSSAMSPTELLMQAEYAEFLRRTDLDQLQSEHDIRPTALGRYDVIWSHIAAHHAWLSSIWDRPATVHEAVNDWYTYIYLPIVQVVRDRGVLEEFHRLTEADIYLWVMHHREALEEREGHDIGPVESAEDYAELMTKPLNVGERMLEFLGVESPRSPDAEEEVKRRRRRLRRWPRPRGSVGRL
;
A
#
# COMPACT_ATOMS: atom_id res chain seq x y z
N ARG A 1 14.11 -0.27 -14.84
CA ARG A 1 14.01 -1.22 -16.01
C ARG A 1 13.49 -2.58 -15.55
N VAL A 2 12.59 -3.20 -16.34
CA VAL A 2 11.92 -4.47 -16.01
C VAL A 2 12.59 -5.65 -16.74
N PRO A 3 13.17 -6.65 -16.05
CA PRO A 3 13.79 -7.80 -16.70
C PRO A 3 12.72 -8.78 -17.20
N LEU A 4 12.82 -9.21 -18.46
CA LEU A 4 11.97 -10.25 -19.04
C LEU A 4 12.82 -11.43 -19.51
N SER A 5 12.33 -12.65 -19.31
CA SER A 5 12.98 -13.89 -19.75
C SER A 5 11.97 -14.89 -20.31
N SER A 6 12.36 -15.65 -21.33
CA SER A 6 11.53 -16.70 -21.94
C SER A 6 11.29 -17.91 -21.03
N ALA A 7 12.01 -18.00 -19.91
CA ALA A 7 11.83 -19.05 -18.90
C ALA A 7 10.79 -18.70 -17.82
N MET A 8 10.23 -17.47 -17.84
CA MET A 8 9.25 -17.03 -16.85
C MET A 8 7.91 -17.75 -17.01
N SER A 9 7.31 -18.11 -15.88
CA SER A 9 5.94 -18.56 -15.81
C SER A 9 4.96 -17.44 -16.18
N PRO A 10 3.70 -17.77 -16.56
CA PRO A 10 2.68 -16.77 -16.85
C PRO A 10 2.44 -15.78 -15.70
N THR A 11 2.50 -16.27 -14.45
CA THR A 11 2.35 -15.43 -13.26
C THR A 11 3.51 -14.44 -13.11
N GLU A 12 4.74 -14.89 -13.34
CA GLU A 12 5.91 -14.00 -13.28
C GLU A 12 5.87 -12.93 -14.36
N LEU A 13 5.43 -13.28 -15.58
CA LEU A 13 5.22 -12.31 -16.66
C LEU A 13 4.18 -11.25 -16.28
N LEU A 14 3.08 -11.66 -15.64
CA LEU A 14 2.06 -10.72 -15.20
C LEU A 14 2.57 -9.82 -14.06
N MET A 15 3.34 -10.36 -13.11
CA MET A 15 4.01 -9.56 -12.08
C MET A 15 4.95 -8.51 -12.70
N GLN A 16 5.72 -8.87 -13.73
CA GLN A 16 6.57 -7.93 -14.45
C GLN A 16 5.76 -6.87 -15.20
N ALA A 17 4.61 -7.24 -15.78
CA ALA A 17 3.72 -6.29 -16.44
C ALA A 17 3.11 -5.27 -15.46
N GLU A 18 2.66 -5.72 -14.29
CA GLU A 18 2.17 -4.82 -13.23
C GLU A 18 3.28 -3.89 -12.72
N TYR A 19 4.50 -4.41 -12.52
CA TYR A 19 5.63 -3.59 -12.11
C TYR A 19 6.00 -2.55 -13.18
N ALA A 20 6.02 -2.93 -14.46
CA ALA A 20 6.27 -2.00 -15.56
C ALA A 20 5.24 -0.87 -15.60
N GLU A 21 3.95 -1.20 -15.44
CA GLU A 21 2.88 -0.22 -15.40
C GLU A 21 2.97 0.69 -14.17
N PHE A 22 3.35 0.13 -13.01
CA PHE A 22 3.59 0.91 -11.81
C PHE A 22 4.71 1.94 -11.99
N LEU A 23 5.85 1.51 -12.53
CA LEU A 23 6.96 2.43 -12.84
C LEU A 23 6.54 3.48 -13.86
N ARG A 24 5.81 3.10 -14.92
CA ARG A 24 5.32 4.06 -15.92
C ARG A 24 4.38 5.12 -15.33
N ARG A 25 3.60 4.78 -14.30
CA ARG A 25 2.69 5.73 -13.63
C ARG A 25 3.40 6.63 -12.63
N THR A 26 4.48 6.14 -12.01
CA THR A 26 5.09 6.78 -10.85
C THR A 26 6.44 7.44 -11.14
N ASP A 27 7.13 7.00 -12.21
CA ASP A 27 8.55 7.29 -12.48
C ASP A 27 9.46 6.99 -11.28
N LEU A 28 9.06 6.07 -10.40
CA LEU A 28 9.75 5.84 -9.12
C LEU A 28 11.19 5.37 -9.32
N ASP A 29 11.50 4.65 -10.41
CA ASP A 29 12.87 4.21 -10.72
C ASP A 29 13.80 5.36 -11.11
N GLN A 30 13.26 6.52 -11.48
CA GLN A 30 14.02 7.75 -11.72
C GLN A 30 14.02 8.66 -10.49
N LEU A 31 12.89 8.76 -9.79
CA LEU A 31 12.73 9.62 -8.63
C LEU A 31 13.47 9.09 -7.40
N GLN A 32 13.54 7.76 -7.23
CA GLN A 32 14.09 7.07 -6.06
C GLN A 32 14.88 5.84 -6.51
N SER A 33 16.10 6.02 -7.04
CA SER A 33 16.86 4.94 -7.71
C SER A 33 17.12 3.69 -6.85
N GLU A 34 17.18 3.86 -5.52
CA GLU A 34 17.46 2.78 -4.56
C GLU A 34 16.19 2.08 -4.05
N HIS A 35 15.02 2.40 -4.59
CA HIS A 35 13.76 1.77 -4.15
C HIS A 35 13.71 0.28 -4.51
N ASP A 36 13.16 -0.55 -3.61
CA ASP A 36 12.90 -1.99 -3.88
C ASP A 36 11.45 -2.38 -3.59
N ILE A 37 10.51 -1.61 -4.15
CA ILE A 37 9.07 -1.88 -3.98
C ILE A 37 8.67 -3.07 -4.86
N ARG A 38 8.69 -4.27 -4.29
CA ARG A 38 8.38 -5.54 -4.98
C ARG A 38 7.44 -6.45 -4.19
N PRO A 39 6.14 -6.13 -4.10
CA PRO A 39 5.18 -6.99 -3.44
C PRO A 39 5.14 -8.40 -4.06
N THR A 40 4.79 -9.40 -3.27
CA THR A 40 4.88 -10.82 -3.66
C THR A 40 3.64 -11.37 -4.36
N ALA A 41 2.59 -10.56 -4.51
CA ALA A 41 1.33 -10.96 -5.11
C ALA A 41 0.85 -9.97 -6.18
N LEU A 42 0.09 -10.51 -7.14
CA LEU A 42 -0.59 -9.74 -8.18
C LEU A 42 -1.62 -8.76 -7.58
N GLY A 43 -1.86 -7.66 -8.31
CA GLY A 43 -2.77 -6.59 -7.96
C GLY A 43 -2.24 -5.62 -6.89
N ARG A 44 -1.11 -5.93 -6.24
CA ARG A 44 -0.58 -5.14 -5.12
C ARG A 44 -0.05 -3.77 -5.57
N TYR A 45 0.51 -3.69 -6.77
CA TYR A 45 0.91 -2.40 -7.34
C TYR A 45 -0.25 -1.43 -7.55
N ASP A 46 -1.44 -1.93 -7.93
CA ASP A 46 -2.64 -1.08 -8.06
C ASP A 46 -3.14 -0.59 -6.70
N VAL A 47 -2.95 -1.37 -5.63
CA VAL A 47 -3.25 -0.94 -4.25
C VAL A 47 -2.28 0.17 -3.83
N ILE A 48 -0.97 -0.02 -4.04
CA ILE A 48 0.05 1.01 -3.75
C ILE A 48 -0.25 2.29 -4.55
N TRP A 49 -0.56 2.16 -5.84
CA TRP A 49 -0.96 3.30 -6.67
C TRP A 49 -2.20 4.01 -6.11
N SER A 50 -3.17 3.28 -5.58
CA SER A 50 -4.36 3.88 -4.95
C SER A 50 -4.00 4.70 -3.72
N HIS A 51 -3.01 4.27 -2.93
CA HIS A 51 -2.50 5.05 -1.80
C HIS A 51 -1.80 6.33 -2.27
N ILE A 52 -0.95 6.24 -3.29
CA ILE A 52 -0.27 7.41 -3.89
C ILE A 52 -1.31 8.40 -4.45
N ALA A 53 -2.35 7.92 -5.13
CA ALA A 53 -3.39 8.76 -5.69
C ALA A 53 -4.25 9.45 -4.61
N ALA A 54 -4.56 8.75 -3.51
CA ALA A 54 -5.24 9.35 -2.37
C ALA A 54 -4.36 10.43 -1.71
N HIS A 55 -3.07 10.13 -1.53
CA HIS A 55 -2.07 11.08 -1.02
C HIS A 55 -1.94 12.30 -1.92
N HIS A 56 -1.92 12.12 -3.24
CA HIS A 56 -1.86 13.20 -4.23
C HIS A 56 -3.04 14.17 -4.10
N ALA A 57 -4.25 13.65 -3.90
CA ALA A 57 -5.45 14.47 -3.69
C ALA A 57 -5.38 15.26 -2.38
N TRP A 58 -4.95 14.61 -1.29
CA TRP A 58 -4.71 15.27 0.00
C TRP A 58 -3.63 16.35 -0.10
N LEU A 59 -2.49 16.03 -0.71
CA LEU A 59 -1.35 16.92 -0.89
C LEU A 59 -1.73 18.18 -1.68
N SER A 60 -2.49 18.00 -2.77
CA SER A 60 -3.00 19.11 -3.56
C SER A 60 -3.95 20.02 -2.75
N SER A 61 -4.72 19.45 -1.83
CA SER A 61 -5.60 20.21 -0.94
C SER A 61 -4.82 21.02 0.08
N ILE A 62 -3.77 20.47 0.69
CA ILE A 62 -3.00 21.18 1.73
C ILE A 62 -2.07 22.26 1.16
N TRP A 63 -1.63 22.09 -0.08
CA TRP A 63 -0.79 23.08 -0.77
C TRP A 63 -1.58 24.21 -1.44
N ASP A 64 -2.91 24.13 -1.43
CA ASP A 64 -3.80 25.06 -2.14
C ASP A 64 -3.44 25.22 -3.63
N ARG A 65 -2.92 24.14 -4.23
CA ARG A 65 -2.61 24.03 -5.66
C ARG A 65 -2.59 22.57 -6.10
N PRO A 66 -2.80 22.28 -7.39
CA PRO A 66 -2.55 20.95 -7.91
C PRO A 66 -1.08 20.55 -7.69
N ALA A 67 -0.86 19.47 -6.94
CA ALA A 67 0.43 18.80 -6.91
C ALA A 67 0.62 18.02 -8.23
N THR A 68 1.86 17.80 -8.64
CA THR A 68 2.16 16.86 -9.72
C THR A 68 2.18 15.42 -9.19
N VAL A 69 2.10 14.44 -10.10
CA VAL A 69 2.25 13.03 -9.71
C VAL A 69 3.64 12.77 -9.11
N HIS A 70 4.69 13.35 -9.67
CA HIS A 70 6.06 13.20 -9.15
C HIS A 70 6.21 13.79 -7.74
N GLU A 71 5.62 14.95 -7.48
CA GLU A 71 5.58 15.54 -6.13
C GLU A 71 4.88 14.60 -5.16
N ALA A 72 3.72 14.06 -5.53
CA ALA A 72 2.99 13.13 -4.66
C ALA A 72 3.74 11.81 -4.43
N VAL A 73 4.40 11.26 -5.46
CA VAL A 73 5.20 10.04 -5.35
C VAL A 73 6.38 10.26 -4.40
N ASN A 74 7.12 11.36 -4.54
CA ASN A 74 8.25 11.68 -3.66
C ASN A 74 7.81 11.94 -2.22
N ASP A 75 6.73 12.70 -2.03
CA ASP A 75 6.21 13.01 -0.71
C ASP A 75 5.69 11.74 -0.01
N TRP A 76 4.91 10.91 -0.72
CA TRP A 76 4.45 9.62 -0.22
C TRP A 76 5.61 8.68 0.13
N TYR A 77 6.62 8.58 -0.73
CA TYR A 77 7.77 7.71 -0.48
C TYR A 77 8.53 8.15 0.77
N THR A 78 8.75 9.46 0.90
CA THR A 78 9.54 10.07 1.98
C THR A 78 8.83 10.05 3.34
N TYR A 79 7.53 10.37 3.36
CA TYR A 79 6.80 10.62 4.61
C TYR A 79 5.82 9.51 5.00
N ILE A 80 5.58 8.54 4.13
CA ILE A 80 4.66 7.42 4.41
C ILE A 80 5.37 6.08 4.23
N TYR A 81 5.85 5.75 3.03
CA TYR A 81 6.42 4.44 2.75
C TYR A 81 7.68 4.17 3.56
N LEU A 82 8.69 5.05 3.43
CA LEU A 82 10.00 4.84 4.07
C LEU A 82 9.93 4.84 5.61
N PRO A 83 9.17 5.73 6.28
CA PRO A 83 9.04 5.68 7.74
C PRO A 83 8.39 4.38 8.24
N ILE A 84 7.37 3.87 7.54
CA ILE A 84 6.74 2.58 7.87
C ILE A 84 7.77 1.45 7.73
N VAL A 85 8.48 1.40 6.60
CA VAL A 85 9.49 0.37 6.33
C VAL A 85 10.61 0.41 7.37
N GLN A 86 11.04 1.60 7.79
CA GLN A 86 12.09 1.75 8.79
C GLN A 86 11.67 1.17 10.15
N VAL A 87 10.44 1.48 10.62
CA VAL A 87 9.91 0.88 11.87
C VAL A 87 9.87 -0.64 11.77
N VAL A 88 9.36 -1.18 10.66
CA VAL A 88 9.25 -2.62 10.41
C VAL A 88 10.62 -3.32 10.45
N ARG A 89 11.65 -2.69 9.86
CA ARG A 89 13.04 -3.16 9.91
C ARG A 89 13.59 -3.13 11.34
N ASP A 90 13.49 -2.00 12.01
CA ASP A 90 14.08 -1.78 13.34
C ASP A 90 13.45 -2.67 14.41
N ARG A 91 12.18 -3.06 14.20
CA ARG A 91 11.45 -3.98 15.09
C ARG A 91 11.59 -5.45 14.71
N GLY A 92 12.35 -5.79 13.67
CA GLY A 92 12.58 -7.18 13.26
C GLY A 92 11.33 -7.90 12.72
N VAL A 93 10.31 -7.16 12.27
CA VAL A 93 9.04 -7.78 11.83
C VAL A 93 9.24 -8.74 10.66
N LEU A 94 10.18 -8.45 9.75
CA LEU A 94 10.51 -9.33 8.63
C LEU A 94 11.13 -10.67 9.06
N GLU A 95 11.71 -10.75 10.27
CA GLU A 95 12.28 -11.99 10.80
C GLU A 95 11.17 -13.01 11.09
N GLU A 96 9.97 -12.55 11.44
CA GLU A 96 8.78 -13.40 11.63
C GLU A 96 8.16 -13.83 10.28
N PHE A 97 8.49 -13.14 9.18
CA PHE A 97 7.86 -13.30 7.87
C PHE A 97 8.85 -13.43 6.71
N HIS A 98 9.66 -14.48 6.71
CA HIS A 98 10.71 -14.73 5.71
C HIS A 98 10.28 -14.74 4.22
N ARG A 99 8.98 -14.77 3.93
CA ARG A 99 8.44 -14.80 2.55
C ARG A 99 7.87 -13.47 2.08
N LEU A 100 7.80 -12.46 2.95
CA LEU A 100 7.18 -11.17 2.65
C LEU A 100 8.25 -10.11 2.43
N THR A 101 7.93 -9.16 1.56
CA THR A 101 8.76 -7.99 1.31
C THR A 101 8.29 -6.81 2.16
N GLU A 102 9.13 -5.78 2.23
CA GLU A 102 8.77 -4.49 2.83
C GLU A 102 7.52 -3.88 2.19
N ALA A 103 7.35 -4.06 0.88
CA ALA A 103 6.13 -3.62 0.19
C ALA A 103 4.89 -4.38 0.67
N ASP A 104 5.01 -5.68 0.97
CA ASP A 104 3.89 -6.46 1.52
C ASP A 104 3.56 -6.00 2.94
N ILE A 105 4.57 -5.82 3.80
CA ILE A 105 4.34 -5.34 5.17
C ILE A 105 3.80 -3.90 5.18
N TYR A 106 4.29 -3.03 4.30
CA TYR A 106 3.74 -1.68 4.12
C TYR A 106 2.23 -1.73 3.85
N LEU A 107 1.79 -2.62 2.95
CA LEU A 107 0.36 -2.76 2.65
C LEU A 107 -0.43 -3.26 3.87
N TRP A 108 0.15 -4.13 4.68
CA TRP A 108 -0.47 -4.61 5.92
C TRP A 108 -0.57 -3.51 6.98
N VAL A 109 0.48 -2.71 7.15
CA VAL A 109 0.46 -1.54 8.06
C VAL A 109 -0.58 -0.52 7.61
N MET A 110 -0.71 -0.25 6.30
CA MET A 110 -1.72 0.67 5.80
C MET A 110 -3.16 0.17 6.03
N HIS A 111 -3.39 -1.14 5.89
CA HIS A 111 -4.68 -1.73 6.23
C HIS A 111 -4.96 -1.64 7.74
N HIS A 112 -3.95 -1.91 8.56
CA HIS A 112 -4.03 -1.78 10.01
C HIS A 112 -4.33 -0.34 10.45
N ARG A 113 -3.67 0.65 9.85
CA ARG A 113 -3.93 2.08 10.07
C ARG A 113 -5.39 2.45 9.80
N GLU A 114 -5.95 1.96 8.69
CA GLU A 114 -7.36 2.18 8.36
C GLU A 114 -8.28 1.57 9.42
N ALA A 115 -7.98 0.36 9.91
CA ALA A 115 -8.75 -0.27 10.98
C ALA A 115 -8.65 0.48 12.32
N LEU A 116 -7.46 0.99 12.65
CA LEU A 116 -7.25 1.83 13.83
C LEU A 116 -8.02 3.15 13.72
N GLU A 117 -7.97 3.82 12.57
CA GLU A 117 -8.74 5.05 12.33
C GLU A 117 -10.25 4.81 12.50
N GLU A 118 -10.77 3.69 12.00
CA GLU A 118 -12.17 3.32 12.16
C GLU A 118 -12.55 3.09 13.63
N ARG A 119 -11.63 2.53 14.44
CA ARG A 119 -11.85 2.22 15.85
C ARG A 119 -11.72 3.44 16.76
N GLU A 120 -10.67 4.23 16.56
CA GLU A 120 -10.33 5.38 17.41
C GLU A 120 -11.00 6.68 16.95
N GLY A 121 -11.55 6.70 15.72
CA GLY A 121 -12.23 7.86 15.14
C GLY A 121 -11.28 8.93 14.60
N HIS A 122 -9.97 8.69 14.61
CA HIS A 122 -8.96 9.54 13.99
C HIS A 122 -7.75 8.73 13.51
N ASP A 123 -7.06 9.25 12.52
CA ASP A 123 -5.80 8.69 12.03
C ASP A 123 -4.66 9.02 13.00
N ILE A 124 -3.91 7.99 13.43
CA ILE A 124 -2.73 8.12 14.31
C ILE A 124 -1.42 8.31 13.52
N GLY A 125 -1.49 8.25 12.18
CA GLY A 125 -0.36 8.50 11.31
C GLY A 125 0.49 7.26 10.98
N PRO A 126 1.43 7.38 10.01
CA PRO A 126 2.15 6.23 9.45
C PRO A 126 3.05 5.52 10.46
N VAL A 127 3.84 6.28 11.22
CA VAL A 127 4.84 5.73 12.15
C VAL A 127 4.16 5.02 13.32
N GLU A 128 3.20 5.68 13.98
CA GLU A 128 2.48 5.10 15.12
C GLU A 128 1.70 3.85 14.72
N SER A 129 1.09 3.84 13.52
CA SER A 129 0.46 2.64 12.96
C SER A 129 1.45 1.50 12.72
N ALA A 130 2.66 1.81 12.26
CA ALA A 130 3.70 0.81 12.06
C ALA A 130 4.24 0.27 13.40
N GLU A 131 4.32 1.11 14.43
CA GLU A 131 4.75 0.70 15.77
C GLU A 131 3.72 -0.21 16.43
N ASP A 132 2.45 0.16 16.39
CA ASP A 132 1.35 -0.67 16.90
C ASP A 132 1.28 -2.01 16.16
N TYR A 133 1.41 -1.99 14.83
CA TYR A 133 1.48 -3.20 14.01
C TYR A 133 2.70 -4.06 14.40
N ALA A 134 3.89 -3.47 14.51
CA ALA A 134 5.11 -4.21 14.85
C ALA A 134 5.04 -4.83 16.25
N GLU A 135 4.47 -4.13 17.23
CA GLU A 135 4.21 -4.68 18.56
C GLU A 135 3.21 -5.84 18.50
N LEU A 136 2.16 -5.70 17.70
CA LEU A 136 1.21 -6.77 17.44
C LEU A 136 1.87 -7.97 16.75
N MET A 137 2.92 -7.82 15.94
CA MET A 137 3.53 -8.97 15.27
C MET A 137 4.64 -9.64 16.10
N THR A 138 5.34 -8.90 16.96
CA THR A 138 6.56 -9.39 17.64
C THR A 138 6.35 -9.87 19.09
N LYS A 139 5.18 -9.67 19.70
CA LYS A 139 4.87 -10.21 21.04
C LYS A 139 4.96 -11.76 21.08
N PRO A 140 5.41 -12.37 22.20
CA PRO A 140 5.52 -13.82 22.33
C PRO A 140 4.14 -14.47 22.56
N LEU A 141 3.37 -14.65 21.48
CA LEU A 141 2.24 -15.57 21.38
C LEU A 141 2.42 -16.34 20.06
N ASN A 142 2.06 -17.63 20.03
CA ASN A 142 2.39 -18.54 18.93
C ASN A 142 2.00 -17.94 17.57
N VAL A 143 3.01 -17.71 16.71
CA VAL A 143 2.87 -17.15 15.36
C VAL A 143 1.73 -17.81 14.57
N GLY A 144 1.50 -19.12 14.76
CA GLY A 144 0.41 -19.87 14.13
C GLY A 144 -1.00 -19.51 14.60
N GLU A 145 -1.21 -19.22 15.89
CA GLU A 145 -2.52 -18.79 16.43
C GLU A 145 -2.84 -17.35 16.00
N ARG A 146 -1.81 -16.49 15.96
CA ARG A 146 -1.93 -15.10 15.48
C ARG A 146 -2.22 -15.04 13.99
N MET A 147 -1.60 -15.90 13.20
CA MET A 147 -1.85 -16.01 11.77
C MET A 147 -3.26 -16.53 11.48
N LEU A 148 -3.86 -17.35 12.35
CA LEU A 148 -5.26 -17.79 12.24
C LEU A 148 -6.28 -16.70 12.62
N GLU A 149 -6.00 -15.92 13.67
CA GLU A 149 -6.85 -14.78 14.09
C GLU A 149 -6.73 -13.59 13.11
N PHE A 150 -5.53 -13.34 12.58
CA PHE A 150 -5.22 -12.27 11.62
C PHE A 150 -5.62 -12.60 10.17
N LEU A 151 -5.56 -13.87 9.74
CA LEU A 151 -5.94 -14.27 8.38
C LEU A 151 -7.40 -14.70 8.22
N GLY A 152 -8.18 -14.79 9.31
CA GLY A 152 -9.59 -15.21 9.25
C GLY A 152 -9.81 -16.43 8.36
N VAL A 153 -8.91 -17.43 8.40
CA VAL A 153 -8.99 -18.59 7.51
C VAL A 153 -10.26 -19.35 7.87
N GLU A 154 -11.22 -19.48 6.95
CA GLU A 154 -11.05 -20.09 5.63
C GLU A 154 -10.62 -19.20 4.43
N SER A 155 -9.28 -19.05 4.25
CA SER A 155 -8.45 -19.18 3.02
C SER A 155 -8.64 -18.26 1.78
N PRO A 156 -7.62 -17.97 0.91
CA PRO A 156 -6.16 -17.97 1.05
C PRO A 156 -5.45 -16.67 0.56
N ARG A 157 -6.15 -15.56 0.25
CA ARG A 157 -5.56 -14.26 -0.18
C ARG A 157 -6.52 -13.11 0.15
N SER A 158 -6.28 -12.41 1.27
CA SER A 158 -7.07 -11.30 1.85
C SER A 158 -8.48 -11.71 2.36
N PRO A 159 -8.80 -11.52 3.66
CA PRO A 159 -10.09 -11.92 4.27
C PRO A 159 -11.29 -11.12 3.78
N ASP A 160 -11.07 -9.99 3.11
CA ASP A 160 -12.14 -9.03 2.78
C ASP A 160 -12.34 -8.84 1.28
N ALA A 161 -11.75 -9.59 0.36
CA ALA A 161 -11.75 -9.24 -1.07
C ALA A 161 -13.15 -8.86 -1.65
N GLU A 162 -14.23 -9.51 -1.22
CA GLU A 162 -15.61 -9.15 -1.59
C GLU A 162 -16.18 -7.96 -0.82
N GLU A 163 -15.88 -7.84 0.48
CA GLU A 163 -16.29 -6.71 1.31
C GLU A 163 -15.47 -5.44 0.99
N GLU A 164 -14.22 -5.57 0.56
CA GLU A 164 -13.28 -4.56 0.08
C GLU A 164 -13.74 -4.02 -1.28
N VAL A 165 -14.25 -4.88 -2.18
CA VAL A 165 -14.94 -4.45 -3.41
C VAL A 165 -16.25 -3.72 -3.10
N LYS A 166 -17.05 -4.18 -2.11
CA LYS A 166 -18.28 -3.50 -1.69
C LYS A 166 -18.01 -2.18 -0.96
N ARG A 167 -16.99 -2.12 -0.10
CA ARG A 167 -16.53 -0.91 0.61
C ARG A 167 -15.92 0.09 -0.36
N ARG A 168 -15.09 -0.33 -1.34
CA ARG A 168 -14.65 0.51 -2.48
C ARG A 168 -15.84 1.08 -3.25
N ARG A 169 -16.86 0.28 -3.57
CA ARG A 169 -18.09 0.75 -4.24
C ARG A 169 -18.89 1.75 -3.40
N ARG A 170 -18.92 1.59 -2.07
CA ARG A 170 -19.56 2.54 -1.14
C ARG A 170 -18.74 3.83 -0.99
N ARG A 171 -17.42 3.74 -0.94
CA ARG A 171 -16.49 4.89 -0.89
C ARG A 171 -16.51 5.71 -2.19
N LEU A 172 -16.54 5.07 -3.37
CA LEU A 172 -16.72 5.74 -4.67
C LEU A 172 -18.07 6.47 -4.81
N ARG A 173 -19.09 6.07 -4.05
CA ARG A 173 -20.38 6.77 -3.97
C ARG A 173 -20.36 7.96 -2.99
N ARG A 174 -19.43 7.97 -2.03
CA ARG A 174 -19.29 9.00 -0.99
C ARG A 174 -18.23 10.05 -1.33
N TRP A 175 -17.34 9.76 -2.28
CA TRP A 175 -16.35 10.70 -2.78
C TRP A 175 -17.00 11.74 -3.72
N PRO A 176 -16.69 13.04 -3.60
CA PRO A 176 -17.20 14.02 -4.54
C PRO A 176 -16.66 13.66 -5.92
N ARG A 177 -17.58 13.29 -6.84
CA ARG A 177 -17.24 13.21 -8.26
C ARG A 177 -16.62 14.55 -8.64
N PRO A 178 -15.46 14.59 -9.31
CA PRO A 178 -14.94 15.85 -9.83
C PRO A 178 -16.07 16.48 -10.64
N ARG A 179 -16.51 17.68 -10.23
CA ARG A 179 -17.54 18.42 -10.97
C ARG A 179 -16.95 18.60 -12.36
N GLY A 180 -17.57 17.95 -13.34
CA GLY A 180 -17.17 18.08 -14.72
C GLY A 180 -17.18 19.57 -15.08
N SER A 181 -16.01 20.11 -15.37
CA SER A 181 -15.88 21.35 -16.13
C SER A 181 -16.27 21.04 -17.57
N VAL A 182 -17.57 20.91 -17.82
CA VAL A 182 -18.09 21.05 -19.19
C VAL A 182 -18.30 22.54 -19.38
N GLY A 183 -17.27 23.16 -19.95
CA GLY A 183 -17.34 24.52 -20.47
C GLY A 183 -18.48 24.61 -21.48
N ARG A 184 -19.21 25.73 -21.39
CA ARG A 184 -20.08 26.23 -22.43
C ARG A 184 -19.32 26.32 -23.75
N LEU A 185 -19.89 25.73 -24.79
CA LEU A 185 -19.89 26.28 -26.14
C LEU A 185 -21.35 26.37 -26.59
#